data_AF-A0A6G1LDZ9-F1
#
_entry.id   AF-A0A6G1LDZ9-F1
#
_cell.length_a   1.000
_cell.length_b   1.000
_cell.length_c   1.000
_cell.angle_alpha   90.00
_cell.angle_beta   90.00
_cell.angle_gamma   90.00
#
_symmetry.space_group_name_H-M   'P 1'
#
loop_
_entity.id
_entity.type
_entity.pdbx_description
1 polymer ?
#
loop_
_entity_poly.entity_id
_entity_poly.type
_entity_poly.pdbx_seq_one_letter_code
_entity_poly.pdbx_strand_id
1 'polypeptide(L)'
;MGRFPRLCWLLLGLSVFITLTFVSFIPFRSPVGTKHSDAQVVVEPSSDQNLQDDINTQRQAEYQAYQRLHPTFRPTSKECTVENNCPVSSRPHLGTLDIVQPNETHCIESTLRLTDNAATPHQGLPASAAFWTTKDLAALQQQSINSTLQQRGDQRGPRTAVVLRAWHEFLWTPDDIDNVRTMMYQLLRGSGGDYQLFTLMQIRNDTADPGMQNVNLEAVPEVLRGLVEPWNQVQCRMAYPRMAYYEVVGQQFMPLQLFADRHPEFDYFWNLEMDVRLTGDYHTFFSRSADWARKQPTRGLWERNQRFYIPSYHGSYEDFANSILPDYSSYGSVEADLITYFPLFNTTSTSWMWQDAYFGYPLDTQRFGTVGTNMRLSRHLLDAMASENVKGKTMFAEMWPPSAAFLHDLKAVFVPHAIFLEGDWSAEALQRTFNAGPEGQVGAGNETVLDRQEIFEGSTWSWNAKYGRKVYEGWRGRRVDGGSEDGGIMGSGLCLPPVFLHPVKSSTVEPQGWH
;
A
#
# COMPACT_ATOMS: atom_id res chain seq x y z
N MET A 1 73.36 15.63 20.18
CA MET A 1 73.49 14.95 21.50
C MET A 1 72.68 13.67 21.46
N GLY A 2 73.14 12.57 22.07
CA GLY A 2 72.41 11.29 22.15
C GLY A 2 72.47 10.40 20.89
N ARG A 3 72.83 9.12 21.02
CA ARG A 3 73.03 8.15 19.92
C ARG A 3 71.87 7.14 19.78
N PHE A 4 71.64 6.67 18.54
CA PHE A 4 71.07 5.37 18.11
C PHE A 4 71.83 4.13 18.71
N PRO A 5 71.50 2.84 18.39
CA PRO A 5 70.22 2.11 18.13
C PRO A 5 70.18 0.68 18.82
N ARG A 6 69.28 -0.22 18.33
CA ARG A 6 69.20 -1.72 18.44
C ARG A 6 68.25 -2.27 19.53
N LEU A 7 67.36 -3.25 19.30
CA LEU A 7 67.35 -4.61 18.67
C LEU A 7 67.69 -5.77 19.65
N CYS A 8 66.82 -6.81 19.63
CA CYS A 8 66.98 -8.23 20.04
C CYS A 8 66.29 -8.79 21.31
N TRP A 9 65.26 -9.62 21.06
CA TRP A 9 65.08 -11.06 21.43
C TRP A 9 65.26 -11.63 22.85
N LEU A 10 64.44 -12.69 23.07
CA LEU A 10 64.58 -13.87 23.97
C LEU A 10 64.00 -13.85 25.41
N LEU A 11 62.79 -14.44 25.49
CA LEU A 11 62.36 -15.56 26.38
C LEU A 11 63.00 -15.74 27.77
N LEU A 12 62.16 -15.64 28.80
CA LEU A 12 61.97 -16.52 29.98
C LEU A 12 60.88 -15.81 30.84
N GLY A 13 59.81 -16.40 31.34
CA GLY A 13 59.46 -17.81 31.50
C GLY A 13 58.91 -18.02 32.92
N LEU A 14 57.61 -17.78 33.16
CA LEU A 14 56.94 -18.17 34.40
C LEU A 14 55.41 -18.28 34.24
N SER A 15 54.86 -19.40 34.67
CA SER A 15 53.46 -19.79 34.45
C SER A 15 52.52 -19.24 35.53
N VAL A 16 51.32 -18.81 35.13
CA VAL A 16 50.15 -18.73 36.02
C VAL A 16 48.93 -19.30 35.31
N PHE A 17 48.39 -20.39 35.86
CA PHE A 17 47.05 -20.90 35.54
C PHE A 17 46.01 -20.15 36.38
N ILE A 18 44.85 -19.84 35.81
CA ILE A 18 43.50 -19.87 36.42
C ILE A 18 42.49 -19.80 35.25
N THR A 19 41.98 -20.95 34.79
CA THR A 19 40.67 -21.55 35.11
C THR A 19 39.47 -20.90 34.39
N LEU A 20 38.98 -21.58 33.36
CA LEU A 20 37.66 -21.36 32.74
C LEU A 20 36.55 -21.88 33.65
N THR A 21 35.48 -21.11 33.83
CA THR A 21 34.26 -21.58 34.50
C THR A 21 33.15 -21.79 33.46
N PHE A 22 32.78 -23.05 33.23
CA PHE A 22 31.55 -23.42 32.53
C PHE A 22 30.33 -23.03 33.38
N VAL A 23 29.31 -22.44 32.77
CA VAL A 23 27.96 -22.37 33.36
C VAL A 23 27.09 -23.40 32.66
N SER A 24 26.70 -24.44 33.41
CA SER A 24 25.92 -25.57 32.90
C SER A 24 24.42 -25.30 32.90
N PHE A 25 23.71 -25.92 31.96
CA PHE A 25 22.25 -26.03 31.95
C PHE A 25 21.70 -26.60 33.27
N ILE A 26 20.60 -26.01 33.76
CA ILE A 26 19.72 -26.61 34.77
C ILE A 26 18.29 -26.61 34.21
N PRO A 27 17.59 -27.76 34.17
CA PRO A 27 16.24 -27.84 33.61
C PRO A 27 15.19 -27.32 34.60
N PHE A 28 14.24 -26.53 34.12
CA PHE A 28 13.10 -26.10 34.93
C PHE A 28 12.09 -27.25 35.08
N ARG A 29 11.79 -27.62 36.32
CA ARG A 29 10.99 -28.81 36.68
C ARG A 29 9.64 -28.34 37.23
N SER A 30 8.53 -28.80 36.65
CA SER A 30 7.17 -28.46 37.10
C SER A 30 6.91 -28.95 38.54
N PRO A 31 6.34 -28.13 39.43
CA PRO A 31 5.82 -28.59 40.71
C PRO A 31 4.33 -28.97 40.59
N VAL A 32 3.99 -30.20 40.99
CA VAL A 32 2.60 -30.64 41.12
C VAL A 32 2.13 -30.44 42.56
N GLY A 33 1.12 -29.59 42.73
CA GLY A 33 -0.03 -29.85 43.60
C GLY A 33 0.06 -29.54 45.10
N THR A 34 -0.61 -28.47 45.50
CA THR A 34 -1.49 -28.46 46.69
C THR A 34 -2.84 -27.81 46.32
N LYS A 35 -3.95 -28.33 46.86
CA LYS A 35 -5.30 -27.84 46.58
C LYS A 35 -5.64 -26.62 47.43
N HIS A 36 -6.27 -25.59 46.87
CA HIS A 36 -7.26 -24.77 47.57
C HIS A 36 -8.25 -24.09 46.60
N SER A 37 -9.55 -24.32 46.86
CA SER A 37 -10.76 -23.56 46.46
C SER A 37 -10.82 -22.80 45.14
N ASP A 38 -11.83 -23.14 44.33
CA ASP A 38 -12.29 -22.34 43.18
C ASP A 38 -12.64 -20.90 43.57
N ALA A 39 -11.95 -19.95 42.95
CA ALA A 39 -12.38 -18.58 42.80
C ALA A 39 -12.21 -18.21 41.32
N GLN A 40 -13.31 -18.01 40.61
CA GLN A 40 -13.25 -17.46 39.26
C GLN A 40 -12.74 -16.02 39.33
N VAL A 41 -11.49 -15.80 38.93
CA VAL A 41 -11.00 -14.46 38.63
C VAL A 41 -11.67 -14.02 37.35
N VAL A 42 -12.75 -13.26 37.49
CA VAL A 42 -13.31 -12.47 36.40
C VAL A 42 -12.26 -11.42 36.07
N VAL A 43 -11.56 -11.60 34.96
CA VAL A 43 -10.71 -10.56 34.38
C VAL A 43 -11.66 -9.54 33.78
N GLU A 44 -11.84 -8.40 34.46
CA GLU A 44 -12.52 -7.26 33.85
C GLU A 44 -11.72 -6.80 32.62
N PRO A 45 -12.37 -6.45 31.50
CA PRO A 45 -11.65 -5.93 30.34
C PRO A 45 -10.86 -4.67 30.72
N SER A 46 -9.68 -4.48 30.13
CA SER A 46 -8.92 -3.25 30.34
C SER A 46 -9.74 -2.02 29.92
N SER A 47 -9.40 -0.85 30.47
CA SER A 47 -9.99 0.43 30.06
C SER A 47 -10.00 0.62 28.54
N ASP A 48 -8.92 0.17 27.90
CA ASP A 48 -8.68 0.34 26.47
C ASP A 48 -9.56 -0.60 25.65
N GLN A 49 -9.86 -1.79 26.17
CA GLN A 49 -10.78 -2.73 25.53
C GLN A 49 -12.23 -2.25 25.62
N ASN A 50 -12.67 -1.75 26.78
CA ASN A 50 -13.99 -1.13 26.92
C ASN A 50 -14.13 0.10 26.00
N LEU A 51 -13.10 0.96 25.92
CA LEU A 51 -13.08 2.11 25.01
C LEU A 51 -13.17 1.68 23.54
N GLN A 52 -12.45 0.63 23.15
CA GLN A 52 -12.52 0.09 21.80
C GLN A 52 -13.92 -0.48 21.49
N ASP A 53 -14.54 -1.18 22.43
CA ASP A 53 -15.89 -1.75 22.27
C ASP A 53 -16.99 -0.68 22.21
N ASP A 54 -16.87 0.42 22.97
CA ASP A 54 -17.74 1.59 22.87
C ASP A 54 -17.59 2.28 21.49
N ILE A 55 -16.35 2.47 21.03
CA ILE A 55 -16.02 3.03 19.70
C ILE A 55 -16.55 2.12 18.57
N ASN A 56 -16.47 0.80 18.74
CA ASN A 56 -17.01 -0.18 17.80
C ASN A 56 -18.55 -0.08 17.75
N THR A 57 -19.19 0.01 18.91
CA THR A 57 -20.64 0.11 19.07
C THR A 57 -21.19 1.40 18.46
N GLN A 58 -20.55 2.54 18.73
CA GLN A 58 -20.92 3.82 18.14
C GLN A 58 -20.82 3.76 16.61
N ARG A 59 -19.72 3.23 16.06
CA ARG A 59 -19.56 3.13 14.59
C ARG A 59 -20.51 2.14 13.95
N GLN A 60 -20.87 1.05 14.62
CA GLN A 60 -21.90 0.14 14.12
C GLN A 60 -23.28 0.83 14.08
N ALA A 61 -23.59 1.70 15.04
CA ALA A 61 -24.81 2.51 15.03
C ALA A 61 -24.79 3.61 13.94
N GLU A 62 -23.65 4.28 13.74
CA GLU A 62 -23.43 5.23 12.64
C GLU A 62 -23.54 4.55 11.26
N TYR A 63 -22.97 3.36 11.11
CA TYR A 63 -23.08 2.54 9.91
C TYR A 63 -24.54 2.13 9.63
N GLN A 64 -25.27 1.64 10.64
CA GLN A 64 -26.71 1.33 10.51
C GLN A 64 -27.54 2.58 10.18
N ALA A 65 -27.16 3.75 10.68
CA ALA A 65 -27.80 5.02 10.31
C ALA A 65 -27.48 5.40 8.86
N TYR A 66 -26.22 5.28 8.42
CA TYR A 66 -25.80 5.49 7.05
C TYR A 66 -26.54 4.54 6.08
N GLN A 67 -26.70 3.25 6.40
CA GLN A 67 -27.48 2.30 5.59
C GLN A 67 -28.94 2.75 5.40
N ARG A 68 -29.58 3.25 6.47
CA ARG A 68 -30.96 3.76 6.41
C ARG A 68 -31.10 5.01 5.53
N LEU A 69 -30.06 5.86 5.49
CA LEU A 69 -30.06 7.13 4.76
C LEU A 69 -29.55 7.01 3.32
N HIS A 70 -28.65 6.05 3.04
CA HIS A 70 -27.96 5.88 1.75
C HIS A 70 -28.15 4.46 1.17
N PRO A 71 -29.40 3.96 1.04
CA PRO A 71 -29.66 2.62 0.50
C PRO A 71 -29.22 2.46 -0.97
N THR A 72 -28.90 3.57 -1.65
CA THR A 72 -28.65 3.63 -3.09
C THR A 72 -27.49 4.59 -3.38
N PHE A 73 -26.59 4.22 -4.29
CA PHE A 73 -25.45 5.05 -4.70
C PHE A 73 -25.74 5.75 -6.02
N ARG A 74 -25.43 7.05 -6.06
CA ARG A 74 -25.71 7.94 -7.19
C ARG A 74 -24.40 8.53 -7.71
N PRO A 75 -23.69 7.84 -8.62
CA PRO A 75 -22.49 8.39 -9.23
C PRO A 75 -22.89 9.61 -10.07
N THR A 76 -22.20 10.72 -9.86
CA THR A 76 -22.25 11.89 -10.73
C THR A 76 -20.83 12.28 -11.08
N SER A 77 -20.60 12.63 -12.34
CA SER A 77 -19.32 13.12 -12.84
C SER A 77 -19.55 14.49 -13.45
N LYS A 78 -18.84 15.50 -12.94
CA LYS A 78 -18.71 16.78 -13.62
C LYS A 78 -17.26 16.94 -14.08
N GLU A 79 -17.11 17.22 -15.36
CA GLU A 79 -15.84 17.69 -15.91
C GLU A 79 -15.74 19.19 -15.67
N CYS A 80 -14.69 19.63 -14.97
CA CYS A 80 -14.35 21.03 -14.90
C CYS A 80 -13.70 21.47 -16.22
N THR A 81 -14.50 22.08 -17.09
CA THR A 81 -14.04 22.78 -18.29
C THR A 81 -13.52 24.18 -17.95
N VAL A 82 -12.71 24.75 -18.86
CA VAL A 82 -12.17 26.13 -18.75
C VAL A 82 -13.30 27.17 -18.59
N GLU A 83 -14.49 26.89 -19.11
CA GLU A 83 -15.68 27.76 -19.02
C GLU A 83 -16.29 27.84 -17.59
N ASN A 84 -16.01 26.86 -16.73
CA ASN A 84 -16.61 26.76 -15.39
C ASN A 84 -15.79 27.42 -14.26
N ASN A 85 -14.73 28.15 -14.61
CA ASN A 85 -14.04 29.10 -13.74
C ASN A 85 -13.68 28.54 -12.34
N CYS A 86 -13.02 27.36 -12.30
CA CYS A 86 -12.50 26.80 -11.05
C CYS A 86 -11.64 27.84 -10.32
N PRO A 87 -11.97 28.20 -9.06
CA PRO A 87 -11.19 29.18 -8.33
C PRO A 87 -9.78 28.61 -8.11
N VAL A 88 -8.79 29.29 -8.69
CA VAL A 88 -7.37 29.03 -8.45
C VAL A 88 -6.99 29.61 -7.08
N SER A 89 -7.64 29.10 -6.02
CA SER A 89 -7.27 29.46 -4.65
C SER A 89 -5.88 28.90 -4.36
N SER A 90 -4.96 29.82 -4.02
CA SER A 90 -3.67 29.58 -3.37
C SER A 90 -3.18 28.13 -3.46
N ARG A 91 -2.53 27.79 -4.58
CA ARG A 91 -1.99 26.45 -4.83
C ARG A 91 -1.19 25.99 -3.59
N PRO A 92 -1.58 24.91 -2.88
CA PRO A 92 -0.57 24.18 -2.13
C PRO A 92 0.52 23.81 -3.14
N HIS A 93 1.78 24.04 -2.78
CA HIS A 93 2.87 23.92 -3.75
C HIS A 93 2.81 22.55 -4.43
N LEU A 94 2.75 22.55 -5.76
CA LEU A 94 2.71 21.35 -6.59
C LEU A 94 4.08 20.66 -6.57
N GLY A 95 4.43 20.16 -5.39
CA GLY A 95 5.25 18.97 -5.22
C GLY A 95 4.40 17.79 -5.66
N THR A 96 4.44 17.47 -6.94
CA THR A 96 3.93 16.21 -7.48
C THR A 96 4.91 15.06 -7.20
N LEU A 97 5.80 14.59 -8.06
CA LEU A 97 6.54 15.33 -9.06
C LEU A 97 7.00 14.25 -10.09
N ASP A 98 6.39 14.03 -11.26
CA ASP A 98 5.01 14.28 -11.70
C ASP A 98 4.62 13.27 -12.81
N ILE A 99 3.36 12.78 -12.82
CA ILE A 99 2.70 12.22 -14.01
C ILE A 99 1.24 12.69 -14.11
N VAL A 100 1.05 14.00 -14.21
CA VAL A 100 0.03 14.61 -15.07
C VAL A 100 0.77 15.47 -16.08
N GLN A 101 0.56 15.23 -17.39
CA GLN A 101 1.13 16.14 -18.39
C GLN A 101 0.52 17.54 -18.22
N PRO A 102 1.26 18.64 -18.45
CA PRO A 102 0.80 20.02 -18.18
C PRO A 102 -0.51 20.47 -18.87
N ASN A 103 -1.04 19.61 -19.74
CA ASN A 103 -2.15 19.85 -20.65
C ASN A 103 -3.47 19.23 -20.14
N GLU A 104 -3.42 18.34 -19.13
CA GLU A 104 -4.55 17.49 -18.71
C GLU A 104 -4.84 17.59 -17.19
N THR A 105 -4.72 18.78 -16.59
CA THR A 105 -5.28 19.04 -15.25
C THR A 105 -6.80 19.09 -15.30
N HIS A 106 -7.44 17.93 -15.45
CA HIS A 106 -8.86 17.79 -15.19
C HIS A 106 -9.07 17.87 -13.67
N CYS A 107 -9.74 18.93 -13.19
CA CYS A 107 -10.35 18.85 -11.86
C CYS A 107 -11.49 17.83 -11.98
N ILE A 108 -11.20 16.55 -11.72
CA ILE A 108 -12.21 15.50 -11.69
C ILE A 108 -12.92 15.61 -10.35
N GLU A 109 -14.17 16.05 -10.36
CA GLU A 109 -15.06 15.76 -9.23
C GLU A 109 -15.31 14.24 -9.22
N SER A 110 -14.47 13.49 -8.50
CA SER A 110 -14.72 12.07 -8.26
C SER A 110 -16.05 11.92 -7.51
N THR A 111 -16.74 10.81 -7.78
CA THR A 111 -18.12 10.54 -7.36
C THR A 111 -18.35 10.66 -5.85
N LEU A 112 -17.28 10.51 -5.06
CA LEU A 112 -17.21 10.78 -3.61
C LEU A 112 -17.62 12.20 -3.19
N ARG A 113 -17.44 13.22 -4.04
CA ARG A 113 -17.77 14.61 -3.69
C ARG A 113 -19.28 14.91 -3.70
N LEU A 114 -20.06 14.02 -4.31
CA LEU A 114 -21.43 14.30 -4.72
C LEU A 114 -22.48 13.48 -3.94
N THR A 115 -22.05 12.47 -3.18
CA THR A 115 -22.90 11.81 -2.17
C THR A 115 -23.37 12.80 -1.09
N ASP A 116 -22.54 13.80 -0.75
CA ASP A 116 -22.86 14.80 0.27
C ASP A 116 -23.89 15.88 -0.20
N ASN A 117 -24.25 16.03 -1.48
CA ASN A 117 -25.13 17.14 -1.95
C ASN A 117 -25.93 17.00 -3.29
N ALA A 118 -25.97 15.87 -4.01
CA ALA A 118 -26.47 15.82 -5.40
C ALA A 118 -28.01 15.83 -5.62
N ALA A 119 -28.63 17.02 -5.61
CA ALA A 119 -30.06 17.23 -5.87
C ALA A 119 -30.49 17.39 -7.36
N THR A 120 -29.59 17.31 -8.35
CA THR A 120 -29.90 17.55 -9.78
C THR A 120 -29.52 16.39 -10.70
N PRO A 121 -30.39 15.97 -11.66
CA PRO A 121 -30.08 14.91 -12.62
C PRO A 121 -29.43 15.46 -13.91
N HIS A 122 -28.47 14.72 -14.47
CA HIS A 122 -27.99 14.94 -15.84
C HIS A 122 -28.51 13.85 -16.79
N GLN A 123 -28.79 14.26 -18.02
CA GLN A 123 -29.38 13.42 -19.08
C GLN A 123 -28.29 12.60 -19.80
N GLY A 124 -28.59 11.34 -20.14
CA GLY A 124 -27.70 10.49 -20.94
C GLY A 124 -27.68 9.02 -20.52
N LEU A 125 -28.00 8.73 -19.26
CA LEU A 125 -28.24 7.36 -18.77
C LEU A 125 -29.75 7.06 -18.75
N PRO A 126 -30.18 5.80 -18.95
CA PRO A 126 -31.58 5.42 -18.80
C PRO A 126 -32.04 5.72 -17.37
N ALA A 127 -33.30 6.15 -17.20
CA ALA A 127 -33.81 6.60 -15.91
C ALA A 127 -33.79 5.53 -14.78
N SER A 128 -33.56 4.26 -15.13
CA SER A 128 -33.33 3.15 -14.20
C SER A 128 -31.91 3.11 -13.60
N ALA A 129 -30.92 3.82 -14.16
CA ALA A 129 -29.53 3.81 -13.72
C ALA A 129 -29.24 4.72 -12.51
N ALA A 130 -30.27 5.28 -11.87
CA ALA A 130 -30.13 6.29 -10.83
C ALA A 130 -29.70 5.74 -9.46
N PHE A 131 -29.80 4.42 -9.24
CA PHE A 131 -29.70 3.79 -7.93
C PHE A 131 -29.16 2.36 -8.04
N TRP A 132 -27.88 2.14 -7.72
CA TRP A 132 -27.26 0.81 -7.81
C TRP A 132 -27.14 0.11 -6.44
N THR A 133 -27.71 -1.10 -6.33
CA THR A 133 -27.54 -2.02 -5.18
C THR A 133 -26.33 -2.95 -5.38
N THR A 134 -25.99 -3.77 -4.36
CA THR A 134 -24.96 -4.82 -4.46
C THR A 134 -25.18 -5.73 -5.66
N LYS A 135 -26.44 -6.15 -5.81
CA LYS A 135 -26.85 -7.14 -6.79
C LYS A 135 -26.72 -6.59 -8.20
N ASP A 136 -27.03 -5.30 -8.37
CA ASP A 136 -26.88 -4.63 -9.65
C ASP A 136 -25.41 -4.41 -9.98
N LEU A 137 -24.56 -4.05 -9.03
CA LEU A 137 -23.12 -3.84 -9.26
C LEU A 137 -22.39 -5.16 -9.58
N ALA A 138 -22.69 -6.24 -8.85
CA ALA A 138 -22.18 -7.58 -9.16
C ALA A 138 -22.74 -8.14 -10.49
N ALA A 139 -24.02 -7.90 -10.79
CA ALA A 139 -24.61 -8.29 -12.08
C ALA A 139 -24.04 -7.49 -13.25
N LEU A 140 -23.83 -6.17 -13.08
CA LEU A 140 -23.13 -5.32 -14.04
C LEU A 140 -21.69 -5.77 -14.25
N GLN A 141 -20.98 -6.14 -13.19
CA GLN A 141 -19.62 -6.68 -13.27
C GLN A 141 -19.60 -7.96 -14.11
N GLN A 142 -20.48 -8.93 -13.81
CA GLN A 142 -20.58 -10.16 -14.59
C GLN A 142 -21.06 -9.90 -16.03
N GLN A 143 -21.99 -8.97 -16.25
CA GLN A 143 -22.48 -8.58 -17.57
C GLN A 143 -21.39 -7.91 -18.41
N SER A 144 -20.60 -7.02 -17.80
CA SER A 144 -19.46 -6.33 -18.42
C SER A 144 -18.41 -7.35 -18.86
N ILE A 145 -18.00 -8.24 -17.93
CA ILE A 145 -17.09 -9.37 -18.20
C ILE A 145 -17.62 -10.23 -19.36
N ASN A 146 -18.88 -10.68 -19.31
CA ASN A 146 -19.48 -11.50 -20.36
C ASN A 146 -19.52 -10.75 -21.71
N SER A 147 -19.78 -9.44 -21.71
CA SER A 147 -19.82 -8.63 -22.92
C SER A 147 -18.45 -8.42 -23.55
N THR A 148 -17.39 -8.22 -22.76
CA THR A 148 -16.02 -8.11 -23.27
C THR A 148 -15.48 -9.46 -23.73
N LEU A 149 -15.81 -10.56 -23.06
CA LEU A 149 -15.51 -11.91 -23.56
C LEU A 149 -16.19 -12.17 -24.92
N GLN A 150 -17.45 -11.76 -25.08
CA GLN A 150 -18.16 -11.85 -26.36
C GLN A 150 -17.57 -10.93 -27.44
N GLN A 151 -17.16 -9.71 -27.10
CA GLN A 151 -16.55 -8.76 -28.06
C GLN A 151 -15.16 -9.18 -28.52
N ARG A 152 -14.37 -9.84 -27.65
CA ARG A 152 -12.98 -10.24 -27.95
C ARG A 152 -12.85 -11.65 -28.55
N GLY A 153 -13.86 -12.50 -28.41
CA GLY A 153 -13.78 -13.91 -28.81
C GLY A 153 -12.65 -14.63 -28.07
N ASP A 154 -11.95 -15.54 -28.75
CA ASP A 154 -10.81 -16.27 -28.16
C ASP A 154 -9.58 -15.39 -27.86
N GLN A 155 -9.53 -14.13 -28.32
CA GLN A 155 -8.41 -13.22 -28.03
C GLN A 155 -8.57 -12.55 -26.66
N ARG A 156 -8.34 -13.35 -25.61
CA ARG A 156 -8.35 -12.89 -24.22
C ARG A 156 -7.23 -11.88 -23.96
N GLY A 157 -7.58 -10.59 -23.97
CA GLY A 157 -6.72 -9.53 -23.42
C GLY A 157 -6.51 -9.70 -21.90
N PRO A 158 -5.43 -9.12 -21.34
CA PRO A 158 -5.05 -9.33 -19.95
C PRO A 158 -6.11 -8.82 -18.97
N ARG A 159 -6.37 -9.59 -17.90
CA ARG A 159 -7.29 -9.19 -16.83
C ARG A 159 -6.54 -8.89 -15.54
N THR A 160 -7.07 -7.93 -14.78
CA THR A 160 -6.48 -7.42 -13.54
C THR A 160 -7.46 -7.56 -12.38
N ALA A 161 -7.06 -8.26 -11.32
CA ALA A 161 -7.74 -8.19 -10.04
C ALA A 161 -7.31 -6.92 -9.29
N VAL A 162 -8.25 -6.24 -8.64
CA VAL A 162 -7.97 -5.25 -7.59
C VAL A 162 -8.39 -5.87 -6.28
N VAL A 163 -7.46 -5.98 -5.33
CA VAL A 163 -7.60 -6.76 -4.11
C VAL A 163 -7.38 -5.84 -2.91
N LEU A 164 -8.47 -5.50 -2.24
CA LEU A 164 -8.47 -4.75 -0.99
C LEU A 164 -8.21 -5.69 0.18
N ARG A 165 -7.33 -5.30 1.10
CA ARG A 165 -6.94 -6.10 2.28
C ARG A 165 -7.69 -5.65 3.53
N ALA A 166 -8.53 -6.52 4.08
CA ALA A 166 -9.29 -6.28 5.30
C ALA A 166 -9.22 -7.48 6.27
N TRP A 167 -9.71 -7.32 7.49
CA TRP A 167 -9.90 -8.40 8.47
C TRP A 167 -11.36 -8.44 8.95
N HIS A 168 -11.82 -9.57 9.46
CA HIS A 168 -13.24 -9.81 9.75
C HIS A 168 -13.89 -8.90 10.81
N GLU A 169 -13.10 -8.14 11.57
CA GLU A 169 -13.53 -7.12 12.55
C GLU A 169 -13.26 -5.70 12.03
N PHE A 170 -13.02 -5.53 10.72
CA PHE A 170 -12.79 -4.22 10.11
C PHE A 170 -14.05 -3.36 10.25
N LEU A 171 -13.89 -2.18 10.84
CA LEU A 171 -14.99 -1.25 11.13
C LEU A 171 -15.25 -0.37 9.90
N TRP A 172 -16.22 -0.75 9.10
CA TRP A 172 -16.59 -0.06 7.88
C TRP A 172 -17.20 1.31 8.17
N THR A 173 -16.43 2.38 7.93
CA THR A 173 -16.99 3.74 7.98
C THR A 173 -17.76 4.05 6.68
N PRO A 174 -18.67 5.06 6.70
CA PRO A 174 -19.28 5.58 5.48
C PRO A 174 -18.28 5.93 4.37
N ASP A 175 -17.10 6.46 4.73
CA ASP A 175 -16.04 6.80 3.79
C ASP A 175 -15.41 5.58 3.13
N ASP A 176 -15.16 4.51 3.89
CA ASP A 176 -14.64 3.25 3.32
C ASP A 176 -15.63 2.66 2.31
N ILE A 177 -16.92 2.71 2.64
CA ILE A 177 -18.00 2.22 1.78
C ILE A 177 -18.09 3.03 0.48
N ASP A 178 -18.11 4.37 0.57
CA ASP A 178 -18.16 5.23 -0.61
C ASP A 178 -16.89 5.14 -1.46
N ASN A 179 -15.72 4.93 -0.84
CA ASN A 179 -14.45 4.70 -1.53
C ASN A 179 -14.47 3.39 -2.34
N VAL A 180 -14.88 2.27 -1.72
CA VAL A 180 -14.97 0.96 -2.39
C VAL A 180 -16.06 0.96 -3.48
N ARG A 181 -17.21 1.60 -3.25
CA ARG A 181 -18.27 1.76 -4.27
C ARG A 181 -17.80 2.61 -5.45
N THR A 182 -17.07 3.71 -5.18
CA THR A 182 -16.47 4.57 -6.21
C THR A 182 -15.42 3.81 -7.03
N MET A 183 -14.50 3.10 -6.37
CA MET A 183 -13.50 2.26 -7.01
C MET A 183 -14.14 1.22 -7.93
N MET A 184 -15.11 0.45 -7.43
CA MET A 184 -15.86 -0.53 -8.22
C MET A 184 -16.53 0.13 -9.45
N TYR A 185 -17.25 1.23 -9.26
CA TYR A 185 -17.94 1.92 -10.36
C TYR A 185 -16.97 2.41 -11.45
N GLN A 186 -15.87 3.05 -11.06
CA GLN A 186 -14.88 3.59 -12.00
C GLN A 186 -14.16 2.48 -12.79
N LEU A 187 -13.74 1.41 -12.10
CA LEU A 187 -13.12 0.24 -12.72
C LEU A 187 -14.06 -0.46 -13.72
N LEU A 188 -15.33 -0.63 -13.38
CA LEU A 188 -16.34 -1.23 -14.26
C LEU A 188 -16.63 -0.35 -15.49
N ARG A 189 -16.79 0.96 -15.29
CA ARG A 189 -17.09 1.93 -16.36
C ARG A 189 -15.94 2.05 -17.36
N GLY A 190 -14.71 2.15 -16.88
CA GLY A 190 -13.55 2.48 -17.73
C GLY A 190 -13.01 1.32 -18.57
N SER A 191 -13.20 0.08 -18.11
CA SER A 191 -12.44 -1.08 -18.61
C SER A 191 -13.22 -2.09 -19.44
N GLY A 192 -14.55 -2.04 -19.45
CA GLY A 192 -15.37 -3.12 -19.99
C GLY A 192 -15.19 -4.47 -19.29
N GLY A 193 -14.61 -4.53 -18.07
CA GLY A 193 -14.44 -5.77 -17.30
C GLY A 193 -13.02 -6.38 -17.34
N ASP A 194 -12.03 -5.65 -17.85
CA ASP A 194 -10.61 -6.00 -17.67
C ASP A 194 -10.19 -5.91 -16.19
N TYR A 195 -10.82 -5.02 -15.43
CA TYR A 195 -10.65 -4.93 -13.98
C TYR A 195 -11.83 -5.57 -13.25
N GLN A 196 -11.53 -6.27 -12.15
CA GLN A 196 -12.54 -6.79 -11.24
C GLN A 196 -12.05 -6.67 -9.78
N LEU A 197 -12.92 -6.15 -8.92
CA LEU A 197 -12.62 -5.79 -7.53
C LEU A 197 -12.98 -6.93 -6.58
N PHE A 198 -12.15 -7.13 -5.56
CA PHE A 198 -12.33 -8.08 -4.44
C PHE A 198 -11.88 -7.44 -3.12
N THR A 199 -12.41 -7.98 -2.03
CA THR A 199 -11.93 -7.75 -0.66
C THR A 199 -11.44 -9.07 -0.08
N LEU A 200 -10.12 -9.23 0.02
CA LEU A 200 -9.47 -10.43 0.55
C LEU A 200 -9.42 -10.33 2.08
N MET A 201 -10.33 -11.06 2.73
CA MET A 201 -10.73 -10.86 4.12
C MET A 201 -10.07 -11.85 5.07
N GLN A 202 -9.17 -11.35 5.93
CA GLN A 202 -8.53 -12.18 6.94
C GLN A 202 -9.51 -12.56 8.06
N ILE A 203 -9.71 -13.86 8.27
CA ILE A 203 -10.37 -14.39 9.46
C ILE A 203 -9.29 -14.68 10.50
N ARG A 204 -9.31 -13.98 11.63
CA ARG A 204 -8.30 -14.12 12.72
C ARG A 204 -8.66 -15.27 13.67
N ASN A 205 -8.88 -16.46 13.10
CA ASN A 205 -9.18 -17.67 13.85
C ASN A 205 -8.37 -18.85 13.29
N ASP A 206 -7.54 -19.44 14.15
CA ASP A 206 -6.57 -20.48 13.82
C ASP A 206 -7.13 -21.92 13.91
N THR A 207 -8.44 -22.10 14.14
CA THR A 207 -8.99 -23.41 14.55
C THR A 207 -9.54 -24.30 13.43
N ALA A 208 -9.73 -23.81 12.19
CA ALA A 208 -10.15 -24.64 11.05
C ALA A 208 -9.87 -23.99 9.67
N ASP A 209 -9.99 -24.77 8.60
CA ASP A 209 -10.11 -24.27 7.22
C ASP A 209 -11.38 -23.41 7.10
N PRO A 210 -11.30 -22.13 6.66
CA PRO A 210 -12.44 -21.23 6.62
C PRO A 210 -13.31 -21.55 5.41
N GLY A 211 -14.17 -22.56 5.58
CA GLY A 211 -15.45 -22.55 4.88
C GLY A 211 -16.15 -21.21 5.13
N MET A 212 -16.84 -20.69 4.10
CA MET A 212 -17.46 -19.34 4.09
C MET A 212 -18.45 -19.10 5.26
N GLN A 213 -18.84 -20.16 5.96
CA GLN A 213 -19.67 -20.18 7.18
C GLN A 213 -19.05 -19.46 8.39
N ASN A 214 -17.73 -19.31 8.46
CA ASN A 214 -17.04 -18.66 9.60
C ASN A 214 -16.77 -17.16 9.39
N VAL A 215 -17.15 -16.59 8.24
CA VAL A 215 -17.06 -15.14 8.02
C VAL A 215 -18.26 -14.49 8.69
N ASN A 216 -18.02 -13.57 9.64
CA ASN A 216 -19.10 -12.70 10.11
C ASN A 216 -19.46 -11.68 9.01
N LEU A 217 -20.24 -12.13 8.03
CA LEU A 217 -20.75 -11.26 6.96
C LEU A 217 -21.70 -10.19 7.49
N GLU A 218 -22.21 -10.27 8.73
CA GLU A 218 -23.00 -9.18 9.33
C GLU A 218 -22.15 -7.93 9.60
N ALA A 219 -20.86 -8.10 9.93
CA ALA A 219 -19.91 -7.00 10.04
C ALA A 219 -19.52 -6.39 8.68
N VAL A 220 -19.68 -7.13 7.58
CA VAL A 220 -19.46 -6.63 6.22
C VAL A 220 -20.72 -5.94 5.70
N PRO A 221 -20.61 -4.73 5.11
CA PRO A 221 -21.74 -4.05 4.52
C PRO A 221 -22.43 -4.89 3.46
N GLU A 222 -23.77 -4.93 3.49
CA GLU A 222 -24.57 -5.72 2.53
C GLU A 222 -24.25 -5.35 1.08
N VAL A 223 -23.83 -4.11 0.84
CA VAL A 223 -23.40 -3.58 -0.47
C VAL A 223 -21.98 -4.00 -0.90
N LEU A 224 -21.26 -4.73 -0.06
CA LEU A 224 -19.88 -5.19 -0.30
C LEU A 224 -19.68 -6.70 -0.08
N ARG A 225 -20.61 -7.41 0.57
CA ARG A 225 -20.53 -8.87 0.85
C ARG A 225 -20.21 -9.72 -0.39
N GLY A 226 -20.73 -9.34 -1.56
CA GLY A 226 -20.48 -10.05 -2.82
C GLY A 226 -19.06 -9.92 -3.39
N LEU A 227 -18.23 -9.04 -2.82
CA LEU A 227 -16.83 -8.85 -3.18
C LEU A 227 -15.87 -9.59 -2.23
N VAL A 228 -16.38 -10.15 -1.13
CA VAL A 228 -15.53 -10.72 -0.07
C VAL A 228 -15.12 -12.15 -0.38
N GLU A 229 -13.82 -12.39 -0.36
CA GLU A 229 -13.23 -13.72 -0.31
C GLU A 229 -12.46 -13.90 0.99
N PRO A 230 -12.82 -14.89 1.83
CA PRO A 230 -12.14 -15.12 3.10
C PRO A 230 -10.86 -15.93 2.96
N TRP A 231 -9.92 -15.69 3.87
CA TRP A 231 -8.72 -16.51 4.05
C TRP A 231 -8.29 -16.53 5.53
N ASN A 232 -7.43 -17.47 5.93
CA ASN A 232 -6.76 -17.42 7.23
C ASN A 232 -5.31 -17.93 7.19
N GLN A 233 -4.60 -17.79 8.31
CA GLN A 233 -3.21 -18.23 8.40
C GLN A 233 -3.05 -19.76 8.25
N VAL A 234 -4.07 -20.55 8.61
CA VAL A 234 -4.04 -22.02 8.49
C VAL A 234 -3.84 -22.44 7.03
N GLN A 235 -4.55 -21.80 6.09
CA GLN A 235 -4.39 -22.05 4.65
C GLN A 235 -2.96 -21.72 4.16
N CYS A 236 -2.37 -20.63 4.66
CA CYS A 236 -0.99 -20.25 4.35
C CYS A 236 0.03 -21.27 4.91
N ARG A 237 -0.21 -21.78 6.12
CA ARG A 237 0.62 -22.84 6.75
C ARG A 237 0.50 -24.17 6.03
N MET A 238 -0.67 -24.51 5.49
CA MET A 238 -0.88 -25.71 4.66
C MET A 238 -0.19 -25.61 3.29
N ALA A 239 -0.24 -24.44 2.64
CA ALA A 239 0.39 -24.23 1.34
C ALA A 239 1.92 -24.13 1.42
N TYR A 240 2.46 -23.49 2.46
CA TYR A 240 3.89 -23.20 2.60
C TYR A 240 4.49 -23.77 3.89
N PRO A 241 4.40 -25.09 4.17
CA PRO A 241 4.71 -25.68 5.47
C PRO A 241 6.18 -25.61 5.91
N ARG A 242 7.10 -25.19 5.01
CA ARG A 242 8.53 -24.97 5.31
C ARG A 242 8.83 -23.55 5.79
N MET A 243 7.83 -22.69 5.88
CA MET A 243 8.00 -21.30 6.27
C MET A 243 8.21 -21.15 7.78
N ALA A 244 9.14 -20.27 8.15
CA ALA A 244 9.50 -20.00 9.54
C ALA A 244 8.58 -18.98 10.23
N TYR A 245 7.81 -18.21 9.46
CA TYR A 245 7.02 -17.07 9.92
C TYR A 245 5.80 -16.89 9.00
N TYR A 246 4.64 -16.56 9.58
CA TYR A 246 3.34 -16.50 8.89
C TYR A 246 2.50 -15.26 9.25
N GLU A 247 2.98 -14.38 10.14
CA GLU A 247 2.19 -13.22 10.54
C GLU A 247 2.02 -12.23 9.39
N VAL A 248 0.83 -11.63 9.32
CA VAL A 248 0.38 -10.84 8.17
C VAL A 248 1.30 -9.65 7.90
N VAL A 249 1.80 -9.00 8.96
CA VAL A 249 2.71 -7.84 8.89
C VAL A 249 3.93 -8.14 7.99
N GLY A 250 4.50 -9.34 8.08
CA GLY A 250 5.59 -9.75 7.20
C GLY A 250 5.17 -10.58 5.97
N GLN A 251 4.02 -11.27 5.98
CA GLN A 251 3.70 -12.31 4.98
C GLN A 251 2.34 -12.15 4.26
N GLN A 252 1.74 -10.97 4.31
CA GLN A 252 0.49 -10.61 3.59
C GLN A 252 0.42 -10.93 2.09
N PHE A 253 1.53 -11.24 1.41
CA PHE A 253 1.51 -11.68 0.02
C PHE A 253 1.22 -13.18 -0.16
N MET A 254 1.38 -14.01 0.89
CA MET A 254 0.94 -15.42 0.87
C MET A 254 -0.55 -15.56 0.51
N PRO A 255 -1.51 -14.89 1.17
CA PRO A 255 -2.92 -15.02 0.79
C PRO A 255 -3.20 -14.50 -0.62
N LEU A 256 -2.44 -13.51 -1.11
CA LEU A 256 -2.57 -13.04 -2.50
C LEU A 256 -2.07 -14.08 -3.52
N GLN A 257 -1.02 -14.86 -3.19
CA GLN A 257 -0.58 -16.00 -4.00
C GLN A 257 -1.67 -17.09 -4.05
N LEU A 258 -2.27 -17.42 -2.90
CA LEU A 258 -3.37 -18.40 -2.84
C LEU A 258 -4.64 -17.91 -3.58
N PHE A 259 -4.92 -16.62 -3.53
CA PHE A 259 -5.98 -15.98 -4.31
C PHE A 259 -5.67 -16.08 -5.82
N ALA A 260 -4.45 -15.77 -6.24
CA ALA A 260 -4.04 -15.88 -7.64
C ALA A 260 -4.10 -17.31 -8.19
N ASP A 261 -3.77 -18.33 -7.37
CA ASP A 261 -3.92 -19.75 -7.71
C ASP A 261 -5.40 -20.13 -7.95
N ARG A 262 -6.32 -19.66 -7.09
CA ARG A 262 -7.77 -19.87 -7.26
C ARG A 262 -8.38 -19.12 -8.44
N HIS A 263 -7.76 -18.01 -8.87
CA HIS A 263 -8.24 -17.15 -9.93
C HIS A 263 -7.31 -17.10 -11.16
N PRO A 264 -7.14 -18.21 -11.90
CA PRO A 264 -6.31 -18.28 -13.11
C PRO A 264 -6.78 -17.35 -14.23
N GLU A 265 -7.95 -16.71 -14.10
CA GLU A 265 -8.47 -15.73 -15.03
C GLU A 265 -7.74 -14.39 -15.09
N PHE A 266 -6.88 -14.07 -14.11
CA PHE A 266 -6.15 -12.81 -13.99
C PHE A 266 -4.64 -12.96 -14.19
N ASP A 267 -4.07 -11.94 -14.82
CA ASP A 267 -2.64 -11.81 -15.14
C ASP A 267 -1.93 -10.82 -14.21
N TYR A 268 -2.68 -9.86 -13.63
CA TYR A 268 -2.16 -8.82 -12.73
C TYR A 268 -3.06 -8.61 -11.51
N PHE A 269 -2.44 -8.15 -10.42
CA PHE A 269 -3.08 -8.02 -9.10
C PHE A 269 -2.65 -6.69 -8.46
N TRP A 270 -3.57 -5.74 -8.29
CA TRP A 270 -3.35 -4.59 -7.40
C TRP A 270 -3.63 -5.01 -5.96
N ASN A 271 -2.60 -5.02 -5.13
CA ASN A 271 -2.68 -5.27 -3.70
C ASN A 271 -2.80 -3.92 -2.98
N LEU A 272 -3.92 -3.67 -2.30
CA LEU A 272 -4.24 -2.35 -1.72
C LEU A 272 -4.74 -2.44 -0.27
N GLU A 273 -4.32 -1.48 0.54
CA GLU A 273 -4.84 -1.27 1.90
C GLU A 273 -6.18 -0.53 1.89
N MET A 274 -7.01 -0.75 2.90
CA MET A 274 -8.32 -0.11 3.01
C MET A 274 -8.26 1.41 3.21
N ASP A 275 -7.13 1.95 3.67
CA ASP A 275 -6.92 3.38 3.94
C ASP A 275 -6.27 4.14 2.77
N VAL A 276 -6.16 3.56 1.56
CA VAL A 276 -5.81 4.35 0.36
C VAL A 276 -7.02 5.15 -0.15
N ARG A 277 -6.76 6.35 -0.66
CA ARG A 277 -7.76 7.18 -1.38
C ARG A 277 -7.17 7.73 -2.66
N LEU A 278 -8.02 8.10 -3.62
CA LEU A 278 -7.63 8.74 -4.88
C LEU A 278 -8.54 9.94 -5.17
N THR A 279 -7.96 11.13 -5.37
CA THR A 279 -8.71 12.36 -5.73
C THR A 279 -9.03 12.43 -7.24
N GLY A 280 -9.36 11.30 -7.86
CA GLY A 280 -9.49 11.15 -9.31
C GLY A 280 -10.24 9.87 -9.72
N ASP A 281 -9.91 9.32 -10.89
CA ASP A 281 -10.53 8.11 -11.45
C ASP A 281 -9.57 6.90 -11.37
N TYR A 282 -9.96 5.88 -10.61
CA TYR A 282 -9.15 4.69 -10.30
C TYR A 282 -8.76 3.90 -11.54
N HIS A 283 -9.66 3.77 -12.53
CA HIS A 283 -9.34 3.11 -13.79
C HIS A 283 -8.25 3.85 -14.55
N THR A 284 -8.41 5.17 -14.68
CA THR A 284 -7.46 6.05 -15.38
C THR A 284 -6.09 6.05 -14.69
N PHE A 285 -6.06 6.08 -13.36
CA PHE A 285 -4.81 6.04 -12.59
C PHE A 285 -4.07 4.70 -12.74
N PHE A 286 -4.75 3.56 -12.57
CA PHE A 286 -4.12 2.23 -12.68
C PHE A 286 -3.69 1.89 -14.11
N SER A 287 -4.50 2.24 -15.12
CA SER A 287 -4.15 2.02 -16.54
C SER A 287 -2.96 2.90 -16.97
N ARG A 288 -2.96 4.20 -16.64
CA ARG A 288 -1.82 5.09 -16.93
C ARG A 288 -0.55 4.68 -16.19
N SER A 289 -0.65 4.20 -14.94
CA SER A 289 0.49 3.66 -14.18
C SER A 289 1.10 2.44 -14.90
N ALA A 290 0.28 1.49 -15.34
CA ALA A 290 0.73 0.32 -16.09
C ALA A 290 1.32 0.69 -17.46
N ASP A 291 0.68 1.57 -18.21
CA ASP A 291 1.15 2.04 -19.51
C ASP A 291 2.48 2.80 -19.42
N TRP A 292 2.67 3.62 -18.39
CA TRP A 292 3.93 4.31 -18.14
C TRP A 292 5.02 3.34 -17.72
N ALA A 293 4.72 2.39 -16.82
CA ALA A 293 5.66 1.36 -16.39
C ALA A 293 6.10 0.45 -17.55
N ARG A 294 5.17 0.07 -18.44
CA ARG A 294 5.48 -0.69 -19.66
C ARG A 294 6.49 0.01 -20.57
N LYS A 295 6.40 1.34 -20.67
CA LYS A 295 7.30 2.17 -21.50
C LYS A 295 8.71 2.34 -20.92
N GLN A 296 8.94 2.02 -19.64
CA GLN A 296 10.27 2.16 -19.03
C GLN A 296 11.26 1.15 -19.61
N PRO A 297 12.46 1.56 -20.06
CA PRO A 297 13.50 0.64 -20.50
C PRO A 297 14.07 -0.12 -19.30
N THR A 298 14.38 -1.41 -19.47
CA THR A 298 14.94 -2.25 -18.38
C THR A 298 16.37 -1.86 -18.01
N ARG A 299 17.16 -1.35 -18.96
CA ARG A 299 18.52 -0.86 -18.72
C ARG A 299 18.48 0.39 -17.80
N GLY A 300 19.29 0.39 -16.75
CA GLY A 300 19.33 1.49 -15.77
C GLY A 300 18.09 1.59 -14.86
N LEU A 301 17.19 0.60 -14.91
CA LEU A 301 15.88 0.69 -14.23
C LEU A 301 16.01 0.58 -12.71
N TRP A 302 16.88 -0.30 -12.21
CA TRP A 302 17.13 -0.43 -10.77
C TRP A 302 17.77 0.83 -10.19
N GLU A 303 18.59 1.53 -10.96
CA GLU A 303 19.20 2.81 -10.61
C GLU A 303 18.14 3.92 -10.59
N ARG A 304 17.27 4.01 -11.61
CA ARG A 304 16.16 4.99 -11.62
C ARG A 304 15.13 4.76 -10.52
N ASN A 305 14.81 3.50 -10.23
CA ASN A 305 13.89 3.12 -9.17
C ASN A 305 14.39 3.50 -7.75
N GLN A 306 15.70 3.70 -7.58
CA GLN A 306 16.35 4.02 -6.30
C GLN A 306 16.31 5.49 -5.89
N ARG A 307 15.52 6.32 -6.58
CA ARG A 307 15.54 7.79 -6.46
C ARG A 307 14.12 8.33 -6.57
N PHE A 308 13.78 9.33 -5.76
CA PHE A 308 12.60 10.16 -6.00
C PHE A 308 12.83 11.06 -7.22
N TYR A 309 11.87 11.11 -8.13
CA TYR A 309 11.85 12.08 -9.21
C TYR A 309 11.27 13.40 -8.67
N ILE A 310 12.00 14.51 -8.85
CA ILE A 310 11.67 15.84 -8.32
C ILE A 310 11.77 16.86 -9.48
N PRO A 311 10.78 17.02 -10.38
CA PRO A 311 10.78 17.99 -11.49
C PRO A 311 11.21 19.42 -11.19
N SER A 312 10.95 19.94 -10.00
CA SER A 312 11.47 21.27 -9.61
C SER A 312 13.00 21.32 -9.51
N TYR A 313 13.66 20.16 -9.39
CA TYR A 313 15.12 19.98 -9.36
C TYR A 313 15.66 19.31 -10.64
N HIS A 314 15.01 18.25 -11.13
CA HIS A 314 15.46 17.43 -12.26
C HIS A 314 14.99 17.90 -13.65
N GLY A 315 13.99 18.78 -13.76
CA GLY A 315 13.37 19.10 -15.05
C GLY A 315 12.36 18.02 -15.47
N SER A 316 12.47 17.50 -16.69
CA SER A 316 11.59 16.41 -17.16
C SER A 316 12.04 15.02 -16.68
N TYR A 317 11.18 14.01 -16.83
CA TYR A 317 11.55 12.63 -16.48
C TYR A 317 12.61 12.08 -17.42
N GLU A 318 12.66 12.57 -18.66
CA GLU A 318 13.70 12.23 -19.62
C GLU A 318 15.06 12.84 -19.21
N ASP A 319 15.08 14.08 -18.72
CA ASP A 319 16.30 14.72 -18.18
C ASP A 319 16.82 13.94 -16.96
N PHE A 320 15.92 13.64 -16.00
CA PHE A 320 16.21 12.78 -14.85
C PHE A 320 16.79 11.42 -15.27
N ALA A 321 16.12 10.72 -16.18
CA ALA A 321 16.52 9.39 -16.60
C ALA A 321 17.88 9.39 -17.33
N ASN A 322 18.10 10.36 -18.24
CA ASN A 322 19.37 10.53 -18.93
C ASN A 322 20.51 10.95 -17.99
N SER A 323 20.23 11.67 -16.90
CA SER A 323 21.24 12.02 -15.87
C SER A 323 21.77 10.79 -15.12
N ILE A 324 20.99 9.72 -15.03
CA ILE A 324 21.35 8.46 -14.36
C ILE A 324 22.01 7.50 -15.35
N LEU A 325 21.45 7.39 -16.56
CA LEU A 325 22.02 6.58 -17.62
C LEU A 325 21.71 7.21 -18.99
N PRO A 326 22.73 7.66 -19.76
CA PRO A 326 22.54 8.15 -21.12
C PRO A 326 21.89 7.12 -22.06
N ASP A 327 21.27 7.62 -23.13
CA ASP A 327 20.56 6.85 -24.17
C ASP A 327 19.30 6.10 -23.66
N TYR A 328 18.58 6.73 -22.71
CA TYR A 328 17.32 6.22 -22.12
C TYR A 328 16.25 5.83 -23.16
N SER A 329 16.20 6.48 -24.32
CA SER A 329 15.15 6.29 -25.33
C SER A 329 15.25 5.01 -26.18
N SER A 330 16.26 4.16 -25.92
CA SER A 330 16.42 2.87 -26.59
C SER A 330 15.89 1.69 -25.74
N TYR A 331 15.57 0.57 -26.40
CA TYR A 331 15.02 -0.69 -25.85
C TYR A 331 13.50 -0.74 -25.61
N GLY A 332 12.94 -1.95 -25.71
CA GLY A 332 11.52 -2.19 -25.98
C GLY A 332 10.57 -2.13 -24.77
N SER A 333 9.29 -1.92 -25.07
CA SER A 333 8.22 -1.81 -24.08
C SER A 333 7.72 -3.18 -23.57
N VAL A 334 8.33 -3.69 -22.51
CA VAL A 334 7.89 -4.91 -21.80
C VAL A 334 7.01 -4.52 -20.61
N GLU A 335 5.95 -5.28 -20.33
CA GLU A 335 5.09 -5.08 -19.16
C GLU A 335 5.89 -5.18 -17.84
N ALA A 336 5.49 -4.44 -16.80
CA ALA A 336 6.14 -4.50 -15.50
C ALA A 336 5.53 -5.59 -14.61
N ASP A 337 6.35 -6.52 -14.11
CA ASP A 337 5.95 -7.54 -13.14
C ASP A 337 5.66 -6.96 -11.75
N LEU A 338 6.32 -5.86 -11.39
CA LEU A 338 6.06 -5.12 -10.15
C LEU A 338 5.90 -3.62 -10.45
N ILE A 339 4.85 -3.01 -9.91
CA ILE A 339 4.68 -1.55 -9.87
C ILE A 339 4.57 -1.11 -8.42
N THR A 340 5.49 -0.26 -7.96
CA THR A 340 5.47 0.37 -6.63
C THR A 340 5.20 1.87 -6.74
N TYR A 341 4.69 2.45 -5.65
CA TYR A 341 4.47 3.90 -5.51
C TYR A 341 5.44 4.56 -4.52
N PHE A 342 6.42 3.79 -4.02
CA PHE A 342 7.61 4.29 -3.32
C PHE A 342 8.86 3.76 -4.06
N PRO A 343 9.98 4.50 -4.06
CA PRO A 343 11.25 4.02 -4.62
C PRO A 343 11.68 2.63 -4.14
N LEU A 344 12.26 1.83 -5.04
CA LEU A 344 12.89 0.57 -4.66
C LEU A 344 14.28 0.84 -4.10
N PHE A 345 14.73 0.14 -3.07
CA PHE A 345 16.06 0.36 -2.49
C PHE A 345 16.79 -0.93 -2.16
N ASN A 346 18.11 -0.98 -2.34
CA ASN A 346 18.92 -2.10 -1.90
C ASN A 346 18.97 -2.11 -0.36
N THR A 347 18.47 -3.16 0.28
CA THR A 347 18.42 -3.21 1.76
C THR A 347 19.77 -3.55 2.39
N THR A 348 20.70 -4.15 1.63
CA THR A 348 22.01 -4.59 2.14
C THR A 348 22.96 -3.43 2.48
N SER A 349 22.59 -2.19 2.17
CA SER A 349 23.37 -0.96 2.35
C SER A 349 22.70 0.08 3.26
N THR A 350 21.72 -0.35 4.06
CA THR A 350 20.92 0.51 4.95
C THR A 350 21.20 0.23 6.43
N SER A 351 20.54 0.98 7.32
CA SER A 351 20.33 0.61 8.73
C SER A 351 18.85 0.24 8.99
N TRP A 352 18.09 -0.01 7.92
CA TRP A 352 16.64 -0.03 7.93
C TRP A 352 16.10 -1.19 8.77
N MET A 353 15.09 -0.93 9.60
CA MET A 353 14.66 -1.84 10.67
C MET A 353 14.29 -3.27 10.23
N TRP A 354 13.89 -3.46 8.96
CA TRP A 354 13.51 -4.76 8.40
C TRP A 354 14.60 -5.43 7.55
N GLN A 355 15.80 -4.84 7.40
CA GLN A 355 16.87 -5.31 6.50
C GLN A 355 17.23 -6.80 6.69
N ASP A 356 17.14 -7.30 7.93
CA ASP A 356 17.52 -8.65 8.37
C ASP A 356 16.32 -9.60 8.49
N ALA A 357 15.11 -9.15 8.17
CA ALA A 357 13.89 -9.95 8.19
C ALA A 357 13.74 -10.79 6.89
N TYR A 358 14.73 -11.64 6.61
CA TYR A 358 14.74 -12.61 5.52
C TYR A 358 15.04 -14.03 6.01
N PHE A 359 14.47 -15.02 5.32
CA PHE A 359 14.47 -16.41 5.75
C PHE A 359 14.83 -17.33 4.57
N GLY A 360 15.64 -18.37 4.83
CA GLY A 360 16.01 -19.37 3.82
C GLY A 360 17.04 -18.91 2.77
N TYR A 361 17.62 -17.72 2.91
CA TYR A 361 18.63 -17.15 2.00
C TYR A 361 20.01 -17.02 2.67
N PRO A 362 21.12 -17.15 1.92
CA PRO A 362 22.45 -16.74 2.37
C PRO A 362 22.51 -15.27 2.81
N LEU A 363 23.38 -14.96 3.78
CA LEU A 363 23.48 -13.61 4.37
C LEU A 363 23.84 -12.53 3.33
N ASP A 364 24.69 -12.90 2.37
CA ASP A 364 25.21 -12.09 1.26
C ASP A 364 24.24 -11.96 0.06
N THR A 365 23.04 -12.54 0.14
CA THR A 365 22.00 -12.37 -0.89
C THR A 365 21.67 -10.89 -1.08
N GLN A 366 21.72 -10.38 -2.31
CA GLN A 366 21.27 -9.03 -2.62
C GLN A 366 19.74 -8.96 -2.54
N ARG A 367 19.21 -7.91 -1.90
CA ARG A 367 17.80 -7.77 -1.52
C ARG A 367 17.33 -6.34 -1.78
N PHE A 368 16.12 -6.19 -2.29
CA PHE A 368 15.48 -4.90 -2.51
C PHE A 368 14.21 -4.76 -1.68
N GLY A 369 13.87 -3.53 -1.27
CA GLY A 369 12.64 -3.18 -0.57
C GLY A 369 11.94 -1.96 -1.16
N THR A 370 10.72 -1.70 -0.72
CA THR A 370 9.89 -0.53 -1.01
C THR A 370 9.06 -0.21 0.22
N VAL A 371 8.95 1.05 0.65
CA VAL A 371 8.07 1.39 1.78
C VAL A 371 6.61 1.36 1.32
N GLY A 372 5.72 0.82 2.16
CA GLY A 372 4.32 0.63 1.87
C GLY A 372 4.06 -0.53 0.89
N THR A 373 2.84 -1.06 0.93
CA THR A 373 2.52 -2.31 0.21
C THR A 373 1.34 -2.21 -0.75
N ASN A 374 1.01 -0.96 -1.09
CA ASN A 374 0.10 -0.59 -2.17
C ASN A 374 0.84 -0.69 -3.51
N MET A 375 0.65 -1.79 -4.24
CA MET A 375 1.45 -2.15 -5.42
C MET A 375 0.71 -3.05 -6.42
N ARG A 376 1.17 -3.12 -7.68
CA ARG A 376 0.72 -4.13 -8.64
C ARG A 376 1.75 -5.25 -8.77
N LEU A 377 1.31 -6.49 -8.77
CA LEU A 377 2.12 -7.67 -9.06
C LEU A 377 1.57 -8.39 -10.30
N SER A 378 2.43 -8.98 -11.12
CA SER A 378 2.04 -9.96 -12.14
C SER A 378 1.81 -11.34 -11.52
N ARG A 379 1.04 -12.18 -12.21
CA ARG A 379 0.96 -13.62 -11.93
C ARG A 379 2.36 -14.24 -11.87
N HIS A 380 3.21 -13.93 -12.84
CA HIS A 380 4.56 -14.47 -12.93
C HIS A 380 5.41 -14.17 -11.68
N LEU A 381 5.30 -12.95 -11.13
CA LEU A 381 5.94 -12.59 -9.87
C LEU A 381 5.32 -13.34 -8.67
N LEU A 382 3.99 -13.45 -8.59
CA LEU A 382 3.33 -14.20 -7.52
C LEU A 382 3.71 -15.69 -7.56
N ASP A 383 3.79 -16.30 -8.74
CA ASP A 383 4.19 -17.70 -8.93
C ASP A 383 5.67 -17.91 -8.55
N ALA A 384 6.55 -16.95 -8.88
CA ALA A 384 7.96 -16.97 -8.44
C ALA A 384 8.08 -16.87 -6.91
N MET A 385 7.39 -15.93 -6.28
CA MET A 385 7.34 -15.78 -4.82
C MET A 385 6.74 -17.03 -4.15
N ALA A 386 5.70 -17.63 -4.72
CA ALA A 386 5.11 -18.87 -4.22
C ALA A 386 6.08 -20.05 -4.33
N SER A 387 6.85 -20.14 -5.43
CA SER A 387 7.90 -21.16 -5.62
C SER A 387 8.99 -21.07 -4.55
N GLU A 388 9.42 -19.86 -4.19
CA GLU A 388 10.39 -19.66 -3.11
C GLU A 388 9.76 -19.91 -1.72
N ASN A 389 8.53 -19.43 -1.46
CA ASN A 389 7.78 -19.72 -0.22
C ASN A 389 7.63 -21.23 0.02
N VAL A 390 7.32 -22.02 -1.02
CA VAL A 390 7.27 -23.49 -0.96
C VAL A 390 8.60 -24.08 -0.50
N LYS A 391 9.74 -23.46 -0.81
CA LYS A 391 11.10 -23.87 -0.39
C LYS A 391 11.46 -23.43 1.04
N GLY A 392 10.58 -22.71 1.73
CA GLY A 392 10.83 -22.14 3.07
C GLY A 392 11.61 -20.83 3.02
N LYS A 393 11.51 -20.10 1.90
CA LYS A 393 12.24 -18.85 1.67
C LYS A 393 11.27 -17.67 1.54
N THR A 394 11.57 -16.57 2.22
CA THR A 394 10.81 -15.32 2.11
C THR A 394 11.61 -14.13 2.63
N MET A 395 11.01 -12.94 2.54
CA MET A 395 11.45 -11.74 3.24
C MET A 395 10.24 -11.04 3.87
N PHE A 396 10.48 -9.97 4.63
CA PHE A 396 9.44 -9.06 5.12
C PHE A 396 8.59 -8.51 3.96
N ALA A 397 7.34 -8.11 4.22
CA ALA A 397 6.36 -7.81 3.18
C ALA A 397 6.85 -6.72 2.20
N GLU A 398 7.46 -5.66 2.74
CA GLU A 398 8.03 -4.55 1.97
C GLU A 398 9.30 -4.92 1.18
N MET A 399 9.95 -6.04 1.52
CA MET A 399 11.10 -6.59 0.80
C MET A 399 10.73 -7.66 -0.23
N TRP A 400 9.64 -8.39 0.02
CA TRP A 400 9.45 -9.68 -0.64
C TRP A 400 9.16 -9.55 -2.15
N PRO A 401 8.21 -8.73 -2.61
CA PRO A 401 7.99 -8.53 -4.05
C PRO A 401 9.19 -7.89 -4.79
N PRO A 402 9.85 -6.80 -4.31
CA PRO A 402 11.02 -6.25 -4.99
C PRO A 402 12.20 -7.22 -5.05
N SER A 403 12.47 -7.96 -3.97
CA SER A 403 13.55 -8.95 -3.94
C SER A 403 13.26 -10.16 -4.83
N ALA A 404 12.03 -10.68 -4.82
CA ALA A 404 11.64 -11.76 -5.73
C ALA A 404 11.71 -11.31 -7.19
N ALA A 405 11.31 -10.08 -7.51
CA ALA A 405 11.45 -9.53 -8.85
C ALA A 405 12.93 -9.45 -9.28
N PHE A 406 13.81 -8.96 -8.41
CA PHE A 406 15.26 -8.93 -8.68
C PHE A 406 15.87 -10.33 -8.88
N LEU A 407 15.57 -11.26 -7.96
CA LEU A 407 16.15 -12.62 -7.96
C LEU A 407 15.69 -13.49 -9.14
N HIS A 408 14.58 -13.12 -9.80
CA HIS A 408 13.99 -13.85 -10.93
C HIS A 408 14.06 -13.07 -12.27
N ASP A 409 14.85 -12.00 -12.36
CA ASP A 409 15.01 -11.14 -13.56
C ASP A 409 13.68 -10.58 -14.10
N LEU A 410 12.79 -10.18 -13.19
CA LEU A 410 11.47 -9.65 -13.48
C LEU A 410 11.46 -8.12 -13.44
N LYS A 411 10.62 -7.50 -14.28
CA LYS A 411 10.65 -6.04 -14.45
C LYS A 411 9.92 -5.32 -13.31
N ALA A 412 10.68 -4.84 -12.33
CA ALA A 412 10.17 -3.95 -11.28
C ALA A 412 10.29 -2.47 -11.66
N VAL A 413 9.24 -1.68 -11.41
CA VAL A 413 9.18 -0.24 -11.72
C VAL A 413 8.59 0.53 -10.53
N PHE A 414 9.32 1.54 -10.06
CA PHE A 414 8.74 2.61 -9.25
C PHE A 414 8.04 3.62 -10.19
N VAL A 415 6.74 3.84 -9.99
CA VAL A 415 5.97 4.85 -10.72
C VAL A 415 5.94 6.14 -9.88
N PRO A 416 6.58 7.24 -10.33
CA PRO A 416 6.49 8.51 -9.65
C PRO A 416 5.06 9.03 -9.77
N HIS A 417 4.44 9.30 -8.62
CA HIS A 417 3.08 9.85 -8.52
C HIS A 417 3.11 11.13 -7.68
N ALA A 418 1.96 11.78 -7.53
CA ALA A 418 1.83 13.01 -6.77
C ALA A 418 1.94 12.77 -5.25
N ILE A 419 2.98 13.31 -4.61
CA ILE A 419 3.26 13.30 -3.17
C ILE A 419 3.45 14.74 -2.70
N PHE A 420 2.42 15.31 -2.08
CA PHE A 420 2.49 16.67 -1.52
C PHE A 420 3.11 16.64 -0.12
N LEU A 421 3.74 17.75 0.27
CA LEU A 421 4.42 17.93 1.55
C LEU A 421 3.90 19.19 2.27
N GLU A 422 3.82 19.16 3.60
CA GLU A 422 3.60 20.35 4.42
C GLU A 422 4.85 21.24 4.47
N GLY A 423 4.63 22.56 4.43
CA GLY A 423 5.66 23.58 4.48
C GLY A 423 6.26 23.95 3.11
N ASP A 424 7.05 25.03 3.10
CA ASP A 424 7.69 25.55 1.89
C ASP A 424 9.06 24.89 1.66
N TRP A 425 9.11 23.94 0.72
CA TRP A 425 10.33 23.21 0.37
C TRP A 425 10.97 23.76 -0.92
N SER A 426 12.27 24.07 -0.87
CA SER A 426 13.05 24.34 -2.10
C SER A 426 13.37 23.05 -2.84
N ALA A 427 13.56 23.13 -4.16
CA ALA A 427 13.94 22.00 -5.00
C ALA A 427 15.21 21.27 -4.49
N GLU A 428 16.21 22.04 -4.07
CA GLU A 428 17.47 21.51 -3.52
C GLU A 428 17.31 20.98 -2.10
N ALA A 429 16.35 21.49 -1.31
CA ALA A 429 16.02 20.91 -0.02
C ALA A 429 15.38 19.53 -0.20
N LEU A 430 14.40 19.40 -1.11
CA LEU A 430 13.81 18.11 -1.47
C LEU A 430 14.89 17.10 -1.92
N GLN A 431 15.76 17.50 -2.84
CA GLN A 431 16.85 16.64 -3.30
C GLN A 431 17.78 16.21 -2.16
N ARG A 432 18.27 17.16 -1.34
CA ARG A 432 19.19 16.85 -0.23
C ARG A 432 18.57 15.99 0.86
N THR A 433 17.25 15.99 1.00
CA THR A 433 16.53 15.22 2.04
C THR A 433 16.09 13.85 1.54
N PHE A 434 15.37 13.78 0.43
CA PHE A 434 14.76 12.53 -0.05
C PHE A 434 15.72 11.68 -0.91
N ASN A 435 16.67 12.33 -1.59
CA ASN A 435 17.72 11.69 -2.42
C ASN A 435 19.11 11.94 -1.80
N ALA A 436 19.23 11.72 -0.50
CA ALA A 436 20.40 12.09 0.29
C ALA A 436 21.59 11.11 0.18
N GLY A 437 21.35 9.87 -0.25
CA GLY A 437 22.38 8.85 -0.32
C GLY A 437 23.38 9.03 -1.48
N PRO A 438 24.43 8.20 -1.54
CA PRO A 438 25.38 8.18 -2.65
C PRO A 438 24.67 8.18 -4.01
N GLU A 439 25.10 9.08 -4.89
CA GLU A 439 24.50 9.30 -6.22
C GLU A 439 22.98 9.63 -6.22
N GLY A 440 22.41 10.00 -5.08
CA GLY A 440 20.97 10.27 -4.91
C GLY A 440 20.14 9.09 -4.41
N GLN A 441 20.75 7.92 -4.13
CA GLN A 441 20.01 6.73 -3.72
C GLN A 441 19.22 6.94 -2.41
N VAL A 442 17.95 6.51 -2.36
CA VAL A 442 17.10 6.66 -1.16
C VAL A 442 17.52 5.77 0.00
N GLY A 443 18.24 4.66 -0.27
CA GLY A 443 18.57 3.61 0.69
C GLY A 443 20.05 3.26 0.76
N ALA A 444 20.90 4.29 0.84
CA ALA A 444 22.33 4.13 1.08
C ALA A 444 22.91 5.36 1.80
N GLY A 445 23.93 5.14 2.63
CA GLY A 445 24.66 6.20 3.34
C GLY A 445 23.92 6.77 4.57
N ASN A 446 24.67 7.44 5.44
CA ASN A 446 24.22 7.85 6.78
C ASN A 446 23.07 8.87 6.79
N GLU A 447 22.85 9.59 5.67
CA GLU A 447 21.78 10.57 5.52
C GLU A 447 20.55 9.98 4.82
N THR A 448 20.49 8.66 4.63
CA THR A 448 19.34 7.96 4.01
C THR A 448 17.99 8.41 4.58
N VAL A 449 16.99 8.58 3.72
CA VAL A 449 15.62 8.97 4.16
C VAL A 449 14.89 7.79 4.82
N LEU A 450 15.35 6.56 4.58
CA LEU A 450 14.78 5.34 5.20
C LEU A 450 15.07 5.20 6.69
N ASP A 451 16.09 5.89 7.19
CA ASP A 451 16.42 5.93 8.63
C ASP A 451 15.87 7.20 9.30
N ARG A 452 15.15 8.05 8.53
CA ARG A 452 14.55 9.34 8.93
C ARG A 452 13.09 9.45 8.49
N GLN A 453 12.33 8.39 8.75
CA GLN A 453 10.98 8.23 8.20
C GLN A 453 9.97 9.24 8.75
N GLU A 454 10.26 9.87 9.90
CA GLU A 454 9.48 10.98 10.47
C GLU A 454 9.31 12.16 9.49
N ILE A 455 10.22 12.33 8.54
CA ILE A 455 10.13 13.35 7.48
C ILE A 455 8.88 13.14 6.61
N PHE A 456 8.39 11.91 6.47
CA PHE A 456 7.17 11.61 5.72
C PHE A 456 5.86 11.89 6.49
N GLU A 457 5.89 12.26 7.78
CA GLU A 457 4.66 12.61 8.51
C GLU A 457 3.91 13.78 7.84
N GLY A 458 4.64 14.78 7.36
CA GLY A 458 4.10 15.90 6.61
C GLY A 458 3.73 15.59 5.15
N SER A 459 3.80 14.33 4.70
CA SER A 459 3.55 13.94 3.31
C SER A 459 2.13 13.42 3.06
N THR A 460 1.76 13.26 1.79
CA THR A 460 0.55 12.52 1.38
C THR A 460 0.76 11.03 1.12
N TRP A 461 2.00 10.53 1.25
CA TRP A 461 2.36 9.15 0.89
C TRP A 461 3.51 8.58 1.74
N SER A 462 3.17 7.79 2.76
CA SER A 462 4.02 6.87 3.54
C SER A 462 3.16 6.25 4.65
N TRP A 463 3.54 5.11 5.23
CA TRP A 463 2.78 4.46 6.32
C TRP A 463 2.46 5.36 7.53
N ASN A 464 3.32 6.35 7.80
CA ASN A 464 3.21 7.34 8.89
C ASN A 464 2.69 8.72 8.44
N ALA A 465 2.30 8.88 7.18
CA ALA A 465 1.87 10.16 6.63
C ALA A 465 0.55 10.66 7.24
N LYS A 466 0.53 11.92 7.66
CA LYS A 466 -0.62 12.61 8.31
C LYS A 466 -1.28 13.64 7.38
N TYR A 467 -0.53 14.19 6.42
CA TYR A 467 -1.05 15.23 5.52
C TYR A 467 -1.98 14.68 4.43
N GLY A 468 -1.81 13.42 4.01
CA GLY A 468 -2.70 12.76 3.04
C GLY A 468 -4.19 12.88 3.39
N ARG A 469 -4.51 12.73 4.67
CA ARG A 469 -5.86 12.97 5.18
C ARG A 469 -6.30 14.44 5.09
N LYS A 470 -5.48 15.40 5.55
CA LYS A 470 -5.80 16.83 5.51
C LYS A 470 -6.17 17.27 4.09
N VAL A 471 -5.41 16.78 3.10
CA VAL A 471 -5.66 16.99 1.67
C VAL A 471 -6.97 16.34 1.21
N TYR A 472 -7.24 15.07 1.58
CA TYR A 472 -8.47 14.36 1.24
C TYR A 472 -9.73 15.08 1.76
N GLU A 473 -9.75 15.47 3.03
CA GLU A 473 -10.90 16.14 3.65
C GLU A 473 -11.16 17.52 3.03
N GLY A 474 -10.11 18.31 2.77
CA GLY A 474 -10.22 19.59 2.08
C GLY A 474 -10.73 19.45 0.64
N TRP A 475 -10.35 18.37 -0.04
CA TRP A 475 -10.86 18.01 -1.38
C TRP A 475 -12.35 17.62 -1.37
N ARG A 476 -12.79 16.90 -0.33
CA ARG A 476 -14.22 16.66 -0.02
C ARG A 476 -14.98 17.93 0.41
N GLY A 477 -14.29 19.05 0.61
CA GLY A 477 -14.87 20.31 1.05
C GLY A 477 -15.14 20.38 2.55
N ARG A 478 -14.65 19.43 3.34
CA ARG A 478 -14.75 19.42 4.80
C ARG A 478 -13.63 20.29 5.39
N ARG A 479 -13.91 20.95 6.52
CA ARG A 479 -12.87 21.64 7.30
C ARG A 479 -12.11 20.63 8.15
N VAL A 480 -10.80 20.86 8.30
CA VAL A 480 -9.94 20.10 9.21
C VAL A 480 -9.30 21.10 10.16
N ASP A 481 -9.60 20.94 11.45
CA ASP A 481 -8.97 21.74 12.50
C ASP A 481 -7.54 21.24 12.76
N GLY A 482 -6.63 22.11 13.18
CA GLY A 482 -5.23 21.73 13.49
C GLY A 482 -4.20 21.98 12.37
N GLY A 483 -4.49 22.87 11.41
CA GLY A 483 -3.42 23.61 10.73
C GLY A 483 -2.75 24.60 11.69
N SER A 484 -1.47 24.91 11.48
CA SER A 484 -0.79 26.00 12.21
C SER A 484 -1.50 27.34 11.99
N GLU A 485 -1.22 28.31 12.87
CA GLU A 485 -1.85 29.66 12.86
C GLU A 485 -1.65 30.44 11.54
N ASP A 486 -0.75 29.96 10.66
CA ASP A 486 -0.33 30.63 9.44
C ASP A 486 -1.01 30.15 8.15
N GLY A 487 -1.77 29.04 8.15
CA GLY A 487 -2.22 28.48 6.86
C GLY A 487 -3.04 27.19 6.86
N GLY A 488 -4.02 27.03 7.75
CA GLY A 488 -4.96 25.91 7.65
C GLY A 488 -5.62 25.82 6.25
N ILE A 489 -5.66 24.62 5.67
CA ILE A 489 -6.31 24.35 4.37
C ILE A 489 -7.78 24.79 4.47
N MET A 490 -8.07 25.98 3.92
CA MET A 490 -9.37 26.62 4.02
C MET A 490 -10.42 25.75 3.32
N GLY A 491 -11.28 25.13 4.12
CA GLY A 491 -12.32 24.24 3.63
C GLY A 491 -13.32 24.96 2.72
N SER A 492 -13.13 24.81 1.41
CA SER A 492 -14.15 24.31 0.47
C SER A 492 -13.51 24.12 -0.91
N GLY A 493 -13.68 22.93 -1.49
CA GLY A 493 -13.59 22.79 -2.94
C GLY A 493 -12.21 22.66 -3.59
N LEU A 494 -11.14 22.21 -2.89
CA LEU A 494 -9.80 22.04 -3.52
C LEU A 494 -9.90 21.34 -4.88
N CYS A 495 -9.41 21.98 -5.95
CA CYS A 495 -9.07 21.26 -7.18
C CYS A 495 -7.66 20.72 -7.02
N LEU A 496 -7.53 19.40 -7.14
CA LEU A 496 -6.27 18.68 -7.15
C LEU A 496 -6.17 17.87 -8.45
N PRO A 497 -4.96 17.59 -8.95
CA PRO A 497 -4.78 16.47 -9.88
C PRO A 497 -5.20 15.15 -9.22
N PRO A 498 -5.23 14.02 -9.95
CA PRO A 498 -5.35 12.71 -9.34
C PRO A 498 -4.17 12.43 -8.39
N VAL A 499 -4.39 12.54 -7.08
CA VAL A 499 -3.42 12.24 -6.03
C VAL A 499 -3.79 10.91 -5.40
N PHE A 500 -2.86 9.97 -5.41
CA PHE A 500 -2.99 8.73 -4.65
C PHE A 500 -2.48 9.00 -3.23
N LEU A 501 -3.32 8.74 -2.23
CA LEU A 501 -3.13 9.17 -0.85
C LEU A 501 -3.01 7.94 0.05
N HIS A 502 -1.96 7.88 0.87
CA HIS A 502 -1.79 6.81 1.85
C HIS A 502 -1.01 7.27 3.10
N PRO A 503 -1.52 6.98 4.31
CA PRO A 503 -2.86 6.52 4.63
C PRO A 503 -3.87 7.67 4.78
N VAL A 504 -5.15 7.34 4.68
CA VAL A 504 -6.28 8.20 5.07
C VAL A 504 -7.10 7.45 6.12
N LYS A 505 -6.78 7.69 7.39
CA LYS A 505 -7.43 7.06 8.55
C LYS A 505 -8.55 7.93 9.11
N SER A 506 -9.61 7.31 9.63
CA SER A 506 -10.70 8.02 10.32
C SER A 506 -10.25 8.68 11.62
N SER A 507 -10.86 9.79 12.03
CA SER A 507 -10.51 10.55 13.26
C SER A 507 -10.85 9.81 14.55
N THR A 508 -11.65 8.76 14.46
CA THR A 508 -11.95 7.87 15.59
C THR A 508 -10.90 6.78 15.77
N VAL A 509 -9.83 6.74 14.96
CA VAL A 509 -8.72 5.77 15.05
C VAL A 509 -7.38 6.39 14.64
N GLU A 510 -6.68 7.02 15.58
CA GLU A 510 -5.26 6.71 15.69
C GLU A 510 -5.16 5.45 16.55
N PRO A 511 -4.81 4.29 15.99
CA PRO A 511 -4.67 3.08 16.79
C PRO A 511 -3.31 3.16 17.48
N GLN A 512 -3.31 3.26 18.81
CA GLN A 512 -2.09 2.99 19.58
C GLN A 512 -1.67 1.55 19.31
N GLY A 513 -0.50 1.36 18.69
CA GLY A 513 0.08 0.05 18.44
C GLY A 513 -0.24 -0.58 17.07
N TRP A 514 0.22 0.06 15.99
CA TRP A 514 0.70 -0.65 14.80
C TRP A 514 2.05 -0.06 14.38
N HIS A 515 3.12 -0.65 14.95
CA HIS A 515 4.54 -0.44 14.65
C HIS A 515 5.18 -1.82 14.43
#